data_AF-A0A949KQU3-F1
#
_entry.id   AF-A0A949KQU3-F1
#
_cell.length_a   1.000
_cell.length_b   1.000
_cell.length_c   1.000
_cell.angle_alpha   90.00
_cell.angle_beta   90.00
_cell.angle_gamma   90.00
#
_symmetry.space_group_name_H-M   'P 1'
#
loop_
_entity.id
_entity.type
_entity.pdbx_description
1 polymer ?
#
loop_
_entity_poly.entity_id
_entity_poly.type
_entity_poly.pdbx_seq_one_letter_code
_entity_poly.pdbx_strand_id
1 'polypeptide(L)'
;MKILRYLSIFLLAGFLFTGTTSCFAQSTTVSPSPDVDGYVWMKSTDPEKKAFLFGAGTAIALEYQMRTKRTEEPSKFIKGWIEVFDNMSWAEMASKLDTYYESNPDKESRLVFDVLWHEVIKPNLKN
;
A
#
# COMPACT_ATOMS: atom_id res chain seq x y z
N MET A 1 -68.19 -9.90 -2.64
CA MET A 1 -67.30 -9.49 -3.76
C MET A 1 -66.60 -8.14 -3.50
N LYS A 2 -65.81 -8.02 -2.43
CA LYS A 2 -64.90 -6.86 -2.22
C LYS A 2 -63.49 -7.25 -1.77
N ILE A 3 -63.30 -8.49 -1.30
CA ILE A 3 -62.00 -9.03 -0.83
C ILE A 3 -61.08 -9.44 -1.99
N LEU A 4 -61.62 -9.74 -3.18
CA LEU A 4 -60.83 -10.14 -4.35
C LEU A 4 -60.18 -8.96 -5.11
N ARG A 5 -60.52 -7.70 -4.77
CA ARG A 5 -60.01 -6.51 -5.49
C ARG A 5 -58.78 -5.87 -4.84
N TYR A 6 -58.42 -6.27 -3.62
CA TYR A 6 -57.22 -5.78 -2.93
C TYR A 6 -56.00 -6.70 -3.12
N LEU A 7 -56.21 -7.93 -3.59
CA LEU A 7 -55.13 -8.90 -3.81
C LEU A 7 -54.29 -8.56 -5.06
N SER A 8 -54.84 -7.81 -6.02
CA SER A 8 -54.12 -7.36 -7.23
C SER A 8 -53.31 -6.07 -7.04
N ILE A 9 -53.47 -5.34 -5.93
CA ILE A 9 -52.71 -4.11 -5.67
C ILE A 9 -51.47 -4.40 -4.80
N PHE A 10 -51.47 -5.47 -4.01
CA PHE A 10 -50.31 -5.86 -3.21
C PHE A 10 -49.23 -6.65 -3.99
N LEU A 11 -49.54 -7.15 -5.18
CA LEU A 11 -48.58 -7.88 -6.02
C LEU A 11 -47.73 -6.99 -6.95
N LEU A 12 -47.97 -5.67 -6.98
CA LEU A 12 -47.21 -4.74 -7.85
C LEU A 12 -46.25 -3.80 -7.08
N ALA A 13 -46.23 -3.84 -5.75
CA ALA A 13 -45.35 -2.98 -4.93
C ALA A 13 -44.16 -3.73 -4.29
N GLY A 14 -44.07 -5.05 -4.46
CA GLY A 14 -43.02 -5.89 -3.87
C GLY A 14 -41.78 -6.11 -4.75
N PHE A 15 -41.74 -5.51 -5.95
CA PHE A 15 -40.72 -5.81 -6.97
C PHE A 15 -39.88 -4.60 -7.38
N LEU A 16 -39.53 -3.73 -6.43
CA LEU A 16 -38.62 -2.59 -6.64
C LEU A 16 -37.46 -2.54 -5.64
N PHE A 17 -37.10 -3.68 -5.04
CA PHE A 17 -35.90 -3.79 -4.21
C PHE A 17 -35.01 -4.98 -4.61
N THR A 18 -34.97 -5.30 -5.90
CA THR A 18 -33.97 -6.23 -6.44
C THR A 18 -32.68 -5.48 -6.72
N GLY A 19 -31.79 -5.53 -5.72
CA GLY A 19 -30.33 -5.53 -5.85
C GLY A 19 -29.72 -4.76 -7.01
N THR A 20 -29.49 -3.47 -6.82
CA THR A 20 -28.27 -2.86 -7.36
C THR A 20 -27.15 -3.11 -6.36
N THR A 21 -26.66 -4.34 -6.28
CA THR A 21 -25.25 -4.53 -5.94
C THR A 21 -24.48 -3.94 -7.11
N SER A 22 -24.24 -2.63 -7.04
CA SER A 22 -23.15 -2.02 -7.78
C SER A 22 -21.91 -2.75 -7.32
N CYS A 23 -21.52 -3.76 -8.09
CA CYS A 23 -20.15 -4.22 -8.10
C CYS A 23 -19.34 -2.96 -8.37
N PHE A 24 -18.74 -2.40 -7.33
CA PHE A 24 -17.61 -1.52 -7.52
C PHE A 24 -16.59 -2.40 -8.22
N ALA A 25 -16.61 -2.38 -9.55
CA ALA A 25 -15.49 -2.82 -10.36
C ALA A 25 -14.36 -1.89 -9.96
N GLN A 26 -13.62 -2.31 -8.94
CA GLN A 26 -12.43 -1.64 -8.47
C GLN A 26 -11.53 -1.58 -9.69
N SER A 27 -11.44 -0.39 -10.28
CA SER A 27 -10.55 -0.15 -11.40
C SER A 27 -9.16 -0.24 -10.80
N THR A 28 -8.59 -1.44 -10.77
CA THR A 28 -7.17 -1.61 -10.54
C THR A 28 -6.51 -0.99 -11.76
N THR A 29 -6.16 0.28 -11.65
CA THR A 29 -5.08 0.84 -12.47
C THR A 29 -3.89 -0.05 -12.15
N VAL A 30 -3.62 -1.05 -12.99
CA VAL A 30 -2.47 -1.93 -12.85
C VAL A 30 -1.26 -1.01 -12.96
N SER A 31 -0.76 -0.57 -11.81
CA SER A 31 0.50 0.14 -11.79
C SER A 31 1.55 -0.85 -12.29
N PRO A 32 2.42 -0.48 -13.22
CA PRO A 32 3.52 -1.34 -13.62
C PRO A 32 4.51 -1.58 -12.47
N SER A 33 4.41 -0.82 -11.37
CA SER A 33 5.15 -1.08 -10.13
C SER A 33 4.51 -2.19 -9.31
N PRO A 34 5.29 -3.09 -8.71
CA PRO A 34 4.74 -4.09 -7.80
C PRO A 34 4.10 -3.42 -6.59
N ASP A 35 2.79 -3.60 -6.43
CA ASP A 35 2.03 -3.22 -5.25
C ASP A 35 2.31 -4.26 -4.15
N VAL A 36 3.43 -4.10 -3.45
CA VAL A 36 3.75 -4.92 -2.28
C VAL A 36 3.04 -4.32 -1.07
N ASP A 37 1.97 -4.96 -0.63
CA ASP A 37 1.25 -4.66 0.61
C ASP A 37 1.71 -5.57 1.76
N GLY A 38 1.12 -5.39 2.94
CA GLY A 38 1.38 -6.21 4.11
C GLY A 38 1.08 -7.70 3.89
N TYR A 39 0.04 -8.04 3.13
CA TYR A 39 -0.26 -9.45 2.83
C TYR A 39 0.85 -10.13 2.03
N VAL A 40 1.32 -9.48 0.95
CA VAL A 40 2.45 -10.00 0.14
C VAL A 40 3.72 -10.03 0.98
N TRP A 41 3.96 -8.97 1.76
CA TRP A 41 5.14 -8.85 2.61
C TRP A 41 5.22 -9.97 3.65
N MET A 42 4.15 -10.21 4.40
CA MET A 42 4.12 -11.23 5.46
C MET A 42 4.23 -12.66 4.92
N LYS A 43 3.91 -12.89 3.64
CA LYS A 43 4.12 -14.18 2.95
C LYS A 43 5.48 -14.33 2.30
N SER A 44 6.21 -13.24 2.15
CA SER A 44 7.53 -13.24 1.54
C SER A 44 8.57 -13.79 2.52
N THR A 45 9.54 -14.51 1.98
CA THR A 45 10.70 -14.98 2.72
C THR A 45 11.65 -13.83 3.06
N ASP A 46 12.50 -14.05 4.06
CA ASP A 46 13.55 -13.10 4.45
C ASP A 46 14.42 -12.59 3.28
N PRO A 47 14.92 -13.47 2.38
CA PRO A 47 15.67 -13.02 1.22
C PRO A 47 14.85 -12.18 0.24
N GLU A 48 13.57 -12.50 0.03
CA GLU A 48 12.69 -11.73 -0.88
C GLU A 48 12.43 -10.32 -0.34
N LYS A 49 12.15 -10.19 0.96
CA LYS A 49 11.99 -8.90 1.64
C LYS A 49 13.25 -8.03 1.48
N LYS A 50 14.43 -8.61 1.72
CA LYS A 50 15.72 -7.91 1.60
C LYS A 50 16.01 -7.55 0.14
N ALA A 51 15.72 -8.43 -0.81
CA ALA A 51 15.89 -8.16 -2.24
C ALA A 51 14.97 -7.02 -2.73
N PHE A 52 13.72 -6.98 -2.26
CA PHE A 52 12.80 -5.88 -2.54
C PHE A 52 13.33 -4.54 -2.04
N LEU A 53 13.76 -4.48 -0.76
CA LEU A 53 14.33 -3.26 -0.18
C LEU A 53 15.62 -2.83 -0.89
N PHE A 54 16.51 -3.77 -1.19
CA PHE A 54 17.75 -3.51 -1.93
C PHE A 54 17.48 -2.97 -3.34
N GLY A 55 16.51 -3.55 -4.06
CA GLY A 55 16.08 -3.07 -5.37
C GLY A 55 15.54 -1.64 -5.32
N ALA A 56 14.69 -1.34 -4.34
CA ALA A 56 14.18 0.01 -4.09
C ALA A 56 15.31 1.00 -3.79
N GLY A 57 16.23 0.63 -2.91
CA GLY A 57 17.37 1.47 -2.56
C GLY A 57 18.31 1.73 -3.74
N THR A 58 18.49 0.75 -4.62
CA THR A 58 19.29 0.91 -5.84
C THR A 58 18.64 1.93 -6.79
N ALA A 59 17.32 1.89 -6.98
CA ALA A 59 16.61 2.87 -7.80
C ALA A 59 16.72 4.29 -7.23
N ILE A 60 16.62 4.44 -5.92
CA ILE A 60 16.78 5.72 -5.21
C ILE A 60 18.22 6.25 -5.34
N ALA A 61 19.21 5.38 -5.15
CA ALA A 61 20.63 5.75 -5.31
C ALA A 61 20.92 6.23 -6.74
N LEU A 62 20.35 5.56 -7.75
CA LEU A 62 20.47 5.98 -9.15
C LEU A 62 19.86 7.37 -9.37
N GLU A 63 18.64 7.61 -8.88
CA GLU A 63 17.99 8.92 -9.02
C GLU A 63 18.80 10.02 -8.33
N TYR A 64 19.28 9.78 -7.12
CA TYR A 64 20.13 10.72 -6.39
C TYR A 64 21.40 11.08 -7.17
N GLN A 65 22.10 10.06 -7.70
CA GLN A 65 23.30 10.28 -8.50
C GLN A 65 23.01 11.06 -9.78
N MET A 66 21.90 10.77 -10.47
CA MET A 66 21.50 11.48 -11.67
C MET A 66 21.19 12.96 -11.39
N ARG A 67 20.46 13.25 -10.31
CA ARG A 67 20.15 14.63 -9.90
C ARG A 67 21.39 15.40 -9.47
N THR A 68 22.25 14.77 -8.67
CA THR A 68 23.54 15.37 -8.25
C THR A 68 24.39 15.76 -9.46
N LYS A 69 24.47 14.90 -10.49
CA LYS A 69 25.19 15.21 -11.74
C LYS A 69 24.59 16.38 -12.52
N ARG A 70 23.29 16.65 -12.35
CA ARG A 70 22.56 17.75 -13.01
C ARG A 70 22.44 19.00 -12.13
N THR A 71 23.04 18.98 -10.93
CA THR A 71 22.91 20.06 -9.94
C THR A 71 21.45 20.33 -9.54
N GLU A 72 20.61 19.29 -9.61
CA GLU A 72 19.22 19.32 -9.16
C GLU A 72 19.13 18.88 -7.71
N GLU A 73 18.37 19.61 -6.90
CA GLU A 73 18.11 19.24 -5.51
C GLU A 73 17.27 17.95 -5.41
N PRO A 74 17.74 16.90 -4.71
CA PRO A 74 16.95 15.69 -4.49
C PRO A 74 15.70 15.98 -3.64
N SER A 75 14.63 15.22 -3.89
CA SER A 75 13.40 15.33 -3.10
C SER A 75 13.66 14.96 -1.64
N LYS A 76 12.79 15.43 -0.73
CA LYS A 76 12.85 15.05 0.71
C LYS A 76 12.75 13.53 0.91
N PHE A 77 12.01 12.86 0.03
CA PHE A 77 11.92 11.41 0.03
C PHE A 77 13.29 10.76 -0.23
N ILE A 78 13.97 11.16 -1.31
CA ILE A 78 15.29 10.62 -1.66
C ILE A 78 16.32 10.92 -0.57
N LYS A 79 16.35 12.16 -0.07
CA LYS A 79 17.26 12.55 1.02
C LYS A 79 17.03 11.70 2.26
N GLY A 80 15.76 11.50 2.63
CA GLY A 80 15.42 10.72 3.81
C GLY A 80 15.77 9.25 3.71
N TRP A 81 15.57 8.64 2.54
CA TRP A 81 16.02 7.27 2.30
C TRP A 81 17.54 7.13 2.42
N ILE A 82 18.31 8.06 1.86
CA ILE A 82 19.79 8.00 1.91
C ILE A 82 20.30 8.16 3.35
N GLU A 83 19.75 9.11 4.11
CA GLU A 83 20.15 9.35 5.50
C GLU A 83 19.86 8.14 6.40
N VAL A 84 18.72 7.47 6.18
CA VAL A 84 18.34 6.28 6.96
C VAL A 84 19.14 5.05 6.52
N PHE A 85 19.43 4.90 5.21
CA PHE A 85 20.26 3.80 4.72
C PHE A 85 21.68 3.80 5.25
N ASP A 86 22.26 4.97 5.49
CA ASP A 86 23.61 5.06 6.06
C ASP A 86 23.68 4.50 7.50
N ASN A 87 22.54 4.44 8.20
CA ASN A 87 22.46 4.10 9.62
C ASN A 87 21.66 2.82 9.92
N MET A 88 21.06 2.18 8.92
CA MET A 88 20.18 1.02 9.10
C MET A 88 20.41 -0.02 8.01
N SER A 89 20.64 -1.27 8.43
CA SER A 89 20.76 -2.40 7.51
C SER A 89 19.42 -2.81 6.91
N TRP A 90 19.46 -3.51 5.77
CA TRP A 90 18.27 -4.11 5.14
C TRP A 90 17.51 -5.05 6.07
N ALA A 91 18.24 -5.76 6.95
CA ALA A 91 17.66 -6.67 7.91
C ALA A 91 16.87 -5.93 9.00
N GLU A 92 17.42 -4.83 9.53
CA GLU A 92 16.73 -4.00 10.53
C GLU A 92 15.50 -3.32 9.93
N MET A 93 15.60 -2.83 8.68
CA MET A 93 14.48 -2.25 7.97
C MET A 93 13.36 -3.27 7.74
N ALA A 94 13.71 -4.49 7.32
CA ALA A 94 12.74 -5.58 7.15
C ALA A 94 12.09 -5.96 8.49
N SER A 95 12.87 -6.07 9.57
CA SER A 95 12.36 -6.38 10.91
C SER A 95 11.37 -5.32 11.42
N LYS A 96 11.63 -4.04 11.18
CA LYS A 96 10.69 -2.96 11.54
C LYS A 96 9.37 -3.06 10.78
N LEU A 97 9.41 -3.43 9.50
CA LEU A 97 8.22 -3.67 8.70
C LEU A 97 7.44 -4.90 9.18
N ASP A 98 8.14 -5.99 9.51
CA ASP A 98 7.54 -7.19 10.11
C ASP A 98 6.81 -6.84 11.41
N THR A 99 7.49 -6.17 12.34
CA THR A 99 6.89 -5.74 13.62
C THR A 99 5.66 -4.86 13.40
N TYR A 100 5.68 -3.97 12.39
CA TYR A 100 4.53 -3.14 12.08
C TYR A 100 3.33 -3.99 11.65
N TYR A 101 3.48 -4.89 10.67
CA TYR A 101 2.36 -5.68 10.16
C TYR A 101 1.87 -6.75 11.17
N GLU A 102 2.78 -7.34 11.95
CA GLU A 102 2.42 -8.23 13.07
C GLU A 102 1.57 -7.51 14.13
N SER A 103 1.88 -6.24 14.39
CA SER A 103 1.14 -5.43 15.37
C SER A 103 -0.14 -4.80 14.81
N ASN A 104 -0.34 -4.83 13.48
CA ASN A 104 -1.47 -4.20 12.79
C ASN A 104 -2.08 -5.14 11.73
N PRO A 105 -2.63 -6.32 12.14
CA PRO A 105 -3.17 -7.30 11.20
C PRO A 105 -4.39 -6.78 10.42
N ASP A 106 -5.07 -5.74 10.92
CA ASP A 106 -6.17 -5.05 10.22
C ASP A 106 -5.70 -4.14 9.08
N LYS A 107 -4.39 -3.91 8.95
CA LYS A 107 -3.78 -2.99 7.98
C LYS A 107 -2.93 -3.70 6.92
N GLU A 108 -3.17 -4.98 6.68
CA GLU A 108 -2.45 -5.76 5.67
C GLU A 108 -2.55 -5.18 4.25
N SER A 109 -3.61 -4.45 3.92
CA SER A 109 -3.78 -3.81 2.61
C SER A 109 -2.95 -2.52 2.42
N ARG A 110 -2.24 -2.08 3.47
CA ARG A 110 -1.38 -0.89 3.38
C ARG A 110 -0.11 -1.25 2.61
N LEU A 111 0.33 -0.37 1.72
CA LEU A 111 1.54 -0.60 0.92
C LEU A 111 2.80 -0.54 1.79
N VAL A 112 3.75 -1.44 1.52
CA VAL A 112 5.05 -1.49 2.20
C VAL A 112 5.80 -0.18 2.09
N PHE A 113 5.80 0.48 0.93
CA PHE A 113 6.46 1.79 0.80
C PHE A 113 5.80 2.88 1.62
N ASP A 114 4.48 2.82 1.81
CA ASP A 114 3.77 3.79 2.65
C ASP A 114 4.14 3.60 4.12
N VAL A 115 4.14 2.35 4.61
CA VAL A 115 4.61 2.00 5.96
C VAL A 115 6.07 2.39 6.14
N LEU A 116 6.93 2.03 5.19
CA LEU A 116 8.36 2.30 5.25
C LEU A 116 8.62 3.81 5.35
N TRP A 117 7.93 4.62 4.55
CA TRP A 117 8.07 6.07 4.64
C TRP A 117 7.57 6.61 6.00
N HIS A 118 6.37 6.25 6.41
CA HIS A 118 5.70 6.89 7.55
C HIS A 118 6.15 6.38 8.92
N GLU A 119 6.48 5.10 9.02
CA GLU A 119 6.78 4.42 10.29
C GLU A 119 8.28 4.22 10.50
N VAL A 120 9.05 4.12 9.41
CA VAL A 120 10.51 3.85 9.49
C VAL A 120 11.33 5.07 9.13
N ILE A 121 11.12 5.69 7.97
CA ILE A 121 12.02 6.73 7.46
C ILE A 121 11.70 8.09 8.10
N LYS A 122 10.49 8.61 7.89
CA LYS A 122 10.08 9.94 8.32
C LYS A 122 10.32 10.21 9.81
N PRO A 123 10.08 9.28 10.75
CA PRO A 123 10.35 9.51 12.17
C PRO A 123 11.85 9.59 12.53
N ASN A 124 12.73 9.05 11.68
CA ASN A 124 14.18 9.00 11.92
C ASN A 124 14.95 10.10 11.15
N LEU A 125 14.26 10.98 10.43
CA LEU A 125 14.89 12.13 9.77
C LEU A 125 15.32 13.15 10.82
N LYS A 126 16.59 13.58 10.77
CA LYS A 126 17.04 14.72 11.57
C LYS A 126 16.57 16.00 10.87
N ASN A 127 15.89 16.87 11.63
CA ASN A 127 15.48 18.20 11.15
C ASN A 127 16.68 19.11 10.91
#